data_AF-A0A950MIL5-F1
#
_entry.id   AF-A0A950MIL5-F1
#
_cell.length_a   1.000
_cell.length_b   1.000
_cell.length_c   1.000
_cell.angle_alpha   90.00
_cell.angle_beta   90.00
_cell.angle_gamma   90.00
#
_symmetry.space_group_name_H-M   'P 1'
#
loop_
_entity.id
_entity.type
_entity.pdbx_description
1 polymer ?
#
loop_
_entity_poly.entity_id
_entity_poly.type
_entity_poly.pdbx_seq_one_letter_code
_entity_poly.pdbx_strand_id
1 'polypeptide(L)' 'MSEDEHARRAREIARATEVVAACRKCEIGSTRTNSVYGEGDPCAELMVVGEGPGETEDKLGRPFVGRAG' A
#
# COMPACT_ATOMS: atom_id res chain seq x y z
N MET A 1 6.63 8.33 21.10
CA MET A 1 6.79 9.17 19.89
C MET A 1 5.74 10.27 19.95
N SER A 2 5.98 11.47 19.42
CA SER A 2 4.99 12.55 19.51
C SER A 2 3.84 12.31 18.53
N GLU A 3 2.63 12.73 18.91
CA GLU A 3 1.45 12.66 18.04
C GLU A 3 1.68 13.37 16.69
N ASP A 4 2.48 14.45 16.70
CA ASP A 4 2.87 15.19 15.50
C ASP A 4 3.67 14.36 14.50
N GLU A 5 4.57 13.48 14.97
CA GLU A 5 5.36 12.62 14.10
C GLU A 5 4.48 11.60 13.39
N HIS A 6 3.58 10.97 14.13
CA HIS A 6 2.63 9.99 13.59
C HIS A 6 1.76 10.63 12.50
N ALA A 7 1.20 11.81 12.78
CA ALA A 7 0.38 12.55 11.82
C ALA A 7 1.18 12.96 10.56
N ARG A 8 2.46 13.33 10.71
CA ARG A 8 3.33 13.64 9.56
C ARG A 8 3.54 12.42 8.67
N ARG A 9 3.93 11.27 9.25
CA ARG A 9 4.17 10.04 8.50
C ARG A 9 2.89 9.53 7.82
N ALA A 10 1.75 9.59 8.51
CA ALA A 10 0.45 9.25 7.93
C ALA A 10 0.15 10.06 6.66
N ARG A 11 0.42 11.38 6.67
CA ARG A 11 0.25 12.25 5.49
C ARG A 11 1.21 11.89 4.36
N GLU A 12 2.45 11.55 4.66
CA GLU A 12 3.44 11.13 3.65
C GLU A 12 3.02 9.82 2.98
N ILE A 13 2.54 8.84 3.75
CA ILE A 13 2.02 7.57 3.23
C ILE A 13 0.77 7.78 2.38
N ALA A 14 -0.17 8.62 2.84
CA ALA A 14 -1.37 8.95 2.06
C ALA A 14 -1.01 9.57 0.70
N ARG A 15 -0.08 10.53 0.68
CA ARG A 15 0.42 11.14 -0.57
C ARG A 15 1.08 10.10 -1.48
N ALA A 16 1.90 9.21 -0.94
CA ALA A 16 2.53 8.16 -1.73
C ALA A 16 1.50 7.20 -2.34
N THR A 17 0.44 6.89 -1.58
CA THR A 17 -0.68 6.05 -2.04
C THR A 17 -1.37 6.67 -3.25
N GLU A 18 -1.65 7.97 -3.25
CA GLU A 18 -2.23 8.69 -4.40
C GLU A 18 -1.34 8.62 -5.65
N VAL A 19 -0.03 8.84 -5.48
CA VAL A 19 0.94 8.77 -6.58
C VAL A 19 0.98 7.35 -7.17
N VAL A 20 0.99 6.32 -6.32
CA VAL A 20 1.00 4.93 -6.78
C VAL A 20 -0.32 4.56 -7.45
N ALA A 21 -1.46 5.02 -6.96
CA ALA A 21 -2.77 4.79 -7.58
C ALA A 21 -2.85 5.31 -9.02
N ALA A 22 -2.24 6.46 -9.29
CA ALA A 22 -2.16 7.05 -10.63
C ALA A 22 -1.02 6.50 -11.51
N CYS A 23 -0.11 5.68 -10.96
CA CYS A 23 1.07 5.23 -11.68
C CYS A 23 0.73 4.28 -12.84
N ARG A 24 1.18 4.64 -14.05
CA ARG A 24 1.07 3.84 -15.29
C ARG A 24 2.43 3.62 -15.98
N LYS A 25 3.51 3.57 -15.19
CA LYS A 25 4.89 3.49 -15.72
C LYS A 25 5.30 2.10 -16.22
N CYS A 26 4.50 1.07 -15.98
CA CYS A 26 4.74 -0.30 -16.41
C CYS A 26 3.41 -1.01 -16.75
N GLU A 27 3.50 -2.20 -17.31
CA GLU A 27 2.34 -3.01 -17.72
C GLU A 27 1.38 -3.31 -16.55
N ILE A 28 1.90 -3.65 -15.37
CA ILE A 28 1.10 -3.90 -14.16
C ILE A 28 0.22 -2.69 -13.81
N GLY A 29 0.80 -1.49 -13.92
CA GLY A 29 0.06 -0.25 -13.71
C GLY A 29 -1.11 -0.10 -14.68
N SER A 30 -1.01 -0.63 -15.89
CA SER A 30 -2.06 -0.55 -16.91
C SER A 30 -3.12 -1.64 -16.79
N THR A 31 -2.81 -2.78 -16.16
CA THR A 31 -3.69 -3.97 -16.15
C THR A 31 -4.39 -4.25 -14.82
N ARG A 32 -3.85 -3.78 -13.69
CA ARG A 32 -4.43 -3.98 -12.36
C ARG A 32 -5.83 -3.36 -12.20
N THR A 33 -6.66 -3.94 -11.34
CA THR A 33 -7.95 -3.36 -10.94
C THR A 33 -7.73 -2.26 -9.90
N ASN A 34 -6.97 -2.57 -8.85
CA ASN A 34 -6.65 -1.62 -7.79
C ASN A 34 -5.15 -1.57 -7.54
N SER A 35 -4.62 -0.40 -7.19
CA SER A 35 -3.31 -0.33 -6.57
C SER A 35 -3.38 -0.86 -5.14
N VAL A 36 -2.41 -1.68 -4.75
CA VAL A 36 -2.22 -2.09 -3.36
C VAL A 36 -0.87 -1.55 -2.91
N TYR A 37 -0.88 -0.46 -2.13
CA TYR A 37 0.35 0.19 -1.67
C TYR A 37 0.87 -0.45 -0.38
N GLY A 38 0.02 -0.47 0.65
CA GLY A 38 0.33 -0.97 1.99
C GLY A 38 -0.68 -0.42 3.00
N GLU A 39 -0.84 -1.11 4.12
CA GLU A 39 -1.68 -0.68 5.25
C GLU A 39 -0.95 -0.96 6.57
N GLY A 40 -1.26 -0.18 7.62
CA GLY A 40 -0.67 -0.38 8.95
C GLY A 40 -0.41 0.93 9.69
N ASP A 41 0.23 0.80 10.84
CA ASP A 41 0.67 1.94 11.65
C ASP A 41 1.88 2.62 10.96
N PRO A 42 1.81 3.93 10.60
CA PRO A 42 2.93 4.72 10.07
C PRO A 42 4.19 4.72 10.96
N CYS A 43 4.01 4.35 12.22
CA CYS A 43 5.00 4.29 13.27
C CYS A 43 5.34 2.87 13.72
N ALA A 44 4.86 1.84 13.02
CA ALA A 44 5.21 0.45 13.31
C ALA A 44 6.73 0.24 13.35
N GLU A 45 7.20 -0.52 14.34
CA GLU A 45 8.63 -0.88 14.46
C GLU A 45 9.05 -1.96 13.45
N LEU A 46 8.07 -2.69 12.91
CA LEU A 46 8.26 -3.75 11.92
C LEU A 46 7.43 -3.46 10.67
N MET A 47 8.05 -3.59 9.51
CA MET A 47 7.40 -3.57 8.21
C MET A 47 7.60 -4.93 7.54
N VAL A 48 6.52 -5.51 7.02
CA VAL A 48 6.55 -6.76 6.24
C VAL A 48 6.36 -6.42 4.76
N VAL A 49 7.23 -6.96 3.90
CA VAL A 49 7.21 -6.71 2.45
C VAL A 49 7.09 -8.04 1.71
N GLY A 50 6.06 -8.17 0.89
CA GLY A 50 5.85 -9.32 0.00
C GLY A 50 6.36 -9.07 -1.42
N GLU A 51 6.08 -10.00 -2.34
CA GLU A 51 6.46 -9.88 -3.75
C GLU A 51 5.57 -8.89 -4.52
N GLY A 52 4.25 -9.06 -4.42
CA GLY A 52 3.27 -8.22 -5.09
C GLY A 52 1.83 -8.68 -4.84
N PRO A 53 0.82 -7.91 -5.27
CA PRO A 53 -0.59 -8.25 -5.06
C PRO A 53 -1.00 -9.48 -5.87
N GLY A 54 -1.66 -10.43 -5.23
CA GLY A 54 -2.36 -11.52 -5.90
C GLY A 54 -3.75 -11.10 -6.39
N GLU A 55 -4.53 -12.06 -6.88
CA GLU A 55 -5.88 -11.80 -7.41
C GLU A 55 -6.83 -11.23 -6.34
N THR A 56 -6.76 -11.73 -5.11
CA THR A 56 -7.65 -11.27 -4.03
C THR A 56 -7.26 -9.87 -3.57
N GLU A 57 -5.96 -9.60 -3.44
CA GLU A 57 -5.41 -8.29 -3.11
C GLU A 57 -5.77 -7.25 -4.17
N ASP A 58 -5.58 -7.57 -5.47
CA ASP A 58 -5.94 -6.67 -6.57
C ASP A 58 -7.44 -6.35 -6.58
N LYS A 59 -8.29 -7.35 -6.33
CA LYS A 59 -9.75 -7.15 -6.27
C LYS A 59 -10.18 -6.27 -5.09
N LEU A 60 -9.58 -6.46 -3.92
CA LEU A 60 -9.98 -5.79 -2.69
C LEU A 60 -9.21 -4.48 -2.41
N GLY A 61 -8.09 -4.24 -3.12
CA GLY A 61 -7.24 -3.08 -2.90
C GLY A 61 -6.45 -3.13 -1.58
N ARG A 62 -6.28 -4.31 -0.98
CA ARG A 62 -5.64 -4.48 0.34
C ARG A 62 -4.53 -5.55 0.27
N PRO A 63 -3.43 -5.39 1.01
CA PRO A 63 -2.34 -6.37 1.01
C PRO A 63 -2.66 -7.57 1.92
N PHE A 64 -2.13 -8.75 1.57
CA PHE A 64 -2.20 -9.97 2.41
C PHE A 64 -3.62 -10.37 2.87
N VAL A 65 -4.60 -10.36 1.96
CA VAL A 65 -6.00 -10.74 2.25
C VAL A 65 -6.45 -12.03 1.58
N GLY A 66 -5.63 -12.56 0.67
CA GLY A 66 -5.78 -13.87 0.06
C GLY A 66 -5.25 -14.99 0.96
N ARG A 67 -5.19 -16.20 0.40
CA ARG A 67 -4.83 -17.43 1.15
C ARG A 67 -3.44 -17.41 1.79
N ALA A 68 -2.50 -16.66 1.22
CA ALA A 68 -1.12 -16.59 1.68
C ALA A 68 -0.89 -15.50 2.75
N GLY A 69 -1.86 -14.61 2.95
CA GLY A 69 -1.84 -13.57 3.96
C GLY A 69 -2.17 -14.07 5.36
#